data_AF-A0A9D1JTQ9-F1
#
_entry.id   AF-A0A9D1JTQ9-F1
#
_cell.length_a   1.000
_cell.length_b   1.000
_cell.length_c   1.000
_cell.angle_alpha   90.00
_cell.angle_beta   90.00
_cell.angle_gamma   90.00
#
_symmetry.space_group_name_H-M   'P 1'
#
loop_
_entity.id
_entity.type
_entity.pdbx_description
1 polymer ?
#
loop_
_entity_poly.entity_id
_entity_poly.type
_entity_poly.pdbx_seq_one_letter_code
_entity_poly.pdbx_strand_id
1 'polypeptide(L)'
;MLDTILLNLPVIFFLLVFVGLIVFCVWYLKAFYAGRAEKQKAAEEQRRRHGGESVLEWSEPYAQGEPDSEFGRLVVQIPKRLGGGAACFYEKGVVLGAKRLPYSQLKDVVFLEAEDTMTLRDAIKDSGALWLYPKKGSAIALRGLNYQFDNAVMEAIKNGLGFRA
;
A
#
# COMPACT_ATOMS: atom_id res chain seq x y z
N MET A 1 -41.40 -40.31 9.73
CA MET A 1 -41.16 -39.02 9.02
C MET A 1 -40.35 -38.05 9.89
N LEU A 2 -40.65 -37.92 11.20
CA LEU A 2 -39.81 -37.14 12.14
C LEU A 2 -38.41 -37.73 12.35
N ASP A 3 -38.28 -39.06 12.48
CA ASP A 3 -37.00 -39.72 12.79
C ASP A 3 -35.95 -39.58 11.68
N THR A 4 -36.39 -39.54 10.42
CA THR A 4 -35.53 -39.34 9.25
C THR A 4 -34.97 -37.91 9.18
N ILE A 5 -35.71 -36.93 9.72
CA ILE A 5 -35.28 -35.53 9.79
C ILE A 5 -34.29 -35.34 10.95
N LEU A 6 -34.55 -35.97 12.10
CA LEU A 6 -33.65 -35.95 13.27
C LEU A 6 -32.30 -36.61 12.99
N LEU A 7 -32.26 -37.72 12.24
CA LEU A 7 -31.01 -38.42 11.88
C LEU A 7 -30.14 -37.59 10.90
N ASN A 8 -30.77 -36.81 10.02
CA ASN A 8 -30.08 -35.97 9.04
C ASN A 8 -29.83 -34.53 9.50
N LEU A 9 -30.39 -34.12 10.65
CA LEU A 9 -30.22 -32.79 11.25
C LEU A 9 -28.75 -32.33 11.33
N PRO A 10 -27.77 -33.16 11.78
CA PRO A 10 -26.37 -32.73 11.80
C PRO A 10 -25.79 -32.52 10.40
N VAL A 11 -26.20 -33.32 9.41
CA VAL A 11 -25.77 -33.17 8.01
C VAL A 11 -26.37 -31.89 7.40
N ILE A 12 -27.65 -31.64 7.64
CA ILE A 12 -28.36 -30.43 7.21
C ILE A 12 -27.72 -29.19 7.86
N PHE A 13 -27.42 -29.24 9.16
CA PHE A 13 -26.73 -28.17 9.86
C PHE A 13 -25.33 -27.90 9.29
N PHE A 14 -24.54 -28.94 9.05
CA PHE A 14 -23.21 -28.80 8.42
C PHE A 14 -23.30 -28.17 7.03
N LEU A 15 -24.27 -28.59 6.21
CA LEU A 15 -24.51 -28.00 4.89
C LEU A 15 -24.87 -26.52 5.00
N LEU A 16 -25.74 -26.13 5.94
CA LEU A 16 -26.09 -24.72 6.17
C LEU A 16 -24.88 -23.89 6.61
N VAL A 17 -24.04 -24.41 7.51
CA VAL A 17 -22.79 -23.75 7.92
C VAL A 17 -21.84 -23.60 6.74
N PHE A 18 -21.71 -24.63 5.90
CA PHE A 18 -20.82 -24.61 4.74
C PHE A 18 -21.29 -23.62 3.68
N VAL A 19 -22.59 -23.58 3.39
CA VAL A 19 -23.20 -22.57 2.51
C VAL A 19 -23.00 -21.16 3.10
N GLY A 20 -23.20 -20.99 4.41
CA GLY A 20 -22.94 -19.74 5.11
C GLY A 20 -21.48 -19.28 4.97
N LEU A 21 -20.52 -20.19 5.13
CA LEU A 21 -19.10 -19.93 4.96
C LEU A 21 -18.78 -19.47 3.53
N ILE A 22 -19.31 -20.16 2.52
CA ILE A 22 -19.10 -19.79 1.11
C ILE A 22 -19.64 -18.38 0.84
N VAL A 23 -20.87 -18.09 1.28
CA VAL A 23 -21.49 -16.76 1.13
C VAL A 23 -20.63 -15.70 1.81
N PHE A 24 -20.16 -15.96 3.03
CA PHE A 24 -19.27 -15.06 3.76
C PHE A 24 -17.94 -14.84 3.01
N CYS A 25 -17.29 -15.89 2.53
CA CYS A 25 -16.05 -15.78 1.76
C CYS A 25 -16.23 -14.97 0.48
N VAL A 26 -17.31 -15.21 -0.28
CA VAL A 26 -17.60 -14.45 -1.51
C VAL A 26 -17.85 -12.98 -1.19
N TRP A 27 -18.63 -12.68 -0.15
CA TRP A 27 -18.91 -11.31 0.27
C TRP A 27 -17.64 -10.58 0.73
N TYR A 28 -16.83 -11.24 1.57
CA TYR A 28 -15.55 -10.71 2.05
C TYR A 28 -14.59 -10.40 0.89
N LEU A 29 -14.42 -11.34 -0.04
CA LEU A 29 -13.58 -11.13 -1.23
C LEU A 29 -14.11 -9.95 -2.06
N LYS A 30 -15.43 -9.87 -2.28
CA LYS A 30 -16.03 -8.78 -3.05
C LYS A 30 -15.78 -7.42 -2.41
N ALA A 31 -15.93 -7.30 -1.09
CA ALA A 31 -15.63 -6.09 -0.34
C ALA A 31 -14.14 -5.70 -0.44
N PHE A 32 -13.25 -6.69 -0.30
CA PHE A 32 -11.80 -6.47 -0.41
C PHE A 32 -11.37 -6.03 -1.82
N TYR A 33 -11.96 -6.61 -2.87
CA TYR A 33 -11.68 -6.20 -4.25
C TYR A 33 -12.30 -4.85 -4.60
N ALA A 34 -13.46 -4.51 -4.05
CA ALA A 34 -14.09 -3.20 -4.25
C ALA A 34 -13.20 -2.06 -3.74
N GLY A 35 -12.66 -2.18 -2.53
CA GLY A 35 -11.75 -1.16 -1.98
C GLY A 35 -10.48 -0.96 -2.81
N ARG A 36 -9.89 -2.04 -3.37
CA ARG A 36 -8.75 -1.91 -4.29
C ARG A 36 -9.15 -1.31 -5.64
N ALA A 37 -10.33 -1.65 -6.16
CA ALA A 37 -10.81 -1.08 -7.41
C ALA A 37 -11.05 0.44 -7.28
N GLU A 38 -11.53 0.91 -6.13
CA GLU A 38 -11.69 2.34 -5.85
C GLU A 38 -10.34 3.06 -5.78
N LYS A 39 -9.37 2.51 -5.04
CA LYS A 39 -7.99 3.05 -5.02
C LYS A 39 -7.38 3.14 -6.42
N GLN A 40 -7.59 2.12 -7.25
CA GLN A 40 -7.10 2.11 -8.64
C GLN A 40 -7.83 3.12 -9.52
N LYS A 41 -9.14 3.32 -9.33
CA LYS A 41 -9.88 4.37 -10.02
C LYS A 41 -9.33 5.75 -9.67
N ALA A 42 -9.11 6.03 -8.39
CA ALA A 42 -8.55 7.31 -7.93
C ALA A 42 -7.15 7.56 -8.52
N ALA A 43 -6.29 6.53 -8.54
CA ALA A 43 -4.98 6.62 -9.17
C ALA A 43 -5.06 6.85 -10.69
N GLU A 44 -6.00 6.20 -11.38
CA GLU A 44 -6.19 6.40 -12.82
C GLU A 44 -6.83 7.76 -13.15
N GLU A 45 -7.72 8.28 -12.31
CA GLU A 45 -8.24 9.65 -12.42
C GLU A 45 -7.14 10.69 -12.24
N GLN A 46 -6.26 10.49 -11.25
CA GLN A 46 -5.07 11.30 -11.09
C GLN A 46 -4.20 11.26 -12.35
N ARG A 47 -3.92 10.06 -12.86
CA ARG A 47 -3.17 9.87 -14.10
C ARG A 47 -3.81 10.59 -15.29
N ARG A 48 -5.14 10.55 -15.43
CA ARG A 48 -5.86 11.26 -16.50
C ARG A 48 -5.72 12.77 -16.39
N ARG A 49 -5.74 13.33 -15.17
CA ARG A 49 -5.51 14.77 -14.94
C ARG A 49 -4.12 15.21 -15.40
N HIS A 50 -3.12 14.33 -15.32
CA HIS A 50 -1.75 14.55 -15.77
C HIS A 50 -1.47 14.01 -17.18
N GLY A 51 -2.48 13.99 -18.06
CA GLY A 51 -2.29 13.63 -19.48
C GLY A 51 -1.91 12.17 -19.73
N GLY A 52 -2.18 11.27 -18.78
CA GLY A 52 -1.79 9.86 -18.86
C GLY A 52 -0.49 9.52 -18.15
N GLU A 53 0.15 10.49 -17.48
CA GLU A 53 1.34 10.28 -16.66
C GLU A 53 1.00 10.03 -15.19
N SER A 54 1.72 9.12 -14.54
CA SER A 54 1.62 8.90 -13.10
C SER A 54 2.68 9.75 -12.41
N VAL A 55 2.24 10.80 -11.72
CA VAL A 55 3.11 11.78 -11.07
C VAL A 55 2.86 11.78 -9.56
N LEU A 56 3.89 12.00 -8.74
CA LEU A 56 3.71 12.26 -7.31
C LEU A 56 3.27 13.72 -7.11
N GLU A 57 2.00 13.95 -6.78
CA GLU A 57 1.51 15.27 -6.39
C GLU A 57 2.06 15.63 -5.00
N TRP A 58 2.73 16.78 -4.90
CA TRP A 58 3.38 17.22 -3.66
C TRP A 58 3.14 18.71 -3.40
N SER A 59 2.73 19.04 -2.18
CA SER A 59 2.39 20.41 -1.76
C SER A 59 3.49 21.08 -0.94
N GLU A 60 4.35 20.30 -0.29
CA GLU A 60 5.45 20.82 0.53
C GLU A 60 6.66 21.22 -0.34
N PRO A 61 7.64 21.94 0.22
CA PRO A 61 8.89 22.22 -0.47
C PRO A 61 9.56 20.93 -0.95
N TYR A 62 10.04 20.94 -2.19
CA TYR A 62 10.77 19.83 -2.79
C TYR A 62 12.10 19.63 -2.06
N ALA A 63 12.49 18.39 -1.86
CA ALA A 63 13.79 18.05 -1.31
C ALA A 63 14.92 18.60 -2.20
N GLN A 64 15.97 19.13 -1.57
CA GLN A 64 17.15 19.60 -2.28
C GLN A 64 18.04 18.41 -2.65
N GLY A 65 18.13 18.12 -3.94
CA GLY A 65 18.97 17.05 -4.46
C GLY A 65 18.94 17.01 -5.98
N GLU A 66 19.86 16.22 -6.54
CA GLU A 66 20.00 16.08 -7.99
C GLU A 66 18.73 15.46 -8.60
N PRO A 67 18.24 16.02 -9.72
CA PRO A 67 17.18 15.39 -10.49
C PRO A 67 17.66 14.05 -11.06
N ASP A 68 16.72 13.15 -11.29
CA ASP A 68 16.96 11.89 -11.97
C ASP A 68 16.61 12.04 -13.46
N SER A 69 17.48 11.52 -14.34
CA SER A 69 17.30 11.64 -15.80
C SER A 69 16.02 10.96 -16.32
N GLU A 70 15.51 9.96 -15.61
CA GLU A 70 14.31 9.20 -15.97
C GLU A 70 13.08 9.70 -15.20
N PHE A 71 13.25 9.99 -13.90
CA PHE A 71 12.12 10.28 -13.01
C PHE A 71 11.89 11.76 -12.70
N GLY A 72 12.75 12.64 -13.19
CA GLY A 72 12.57 14.09 -13.08
C GLY A 72 13.08 14.63 -11.74
N ARG A 73 12.42 15.68 -11.25
CA ARG A 73 12.87 16.39 -10.05
C ARG A 73 12.73 15.51 -8.80
N LEU A 74 13.68 15.63 -7.87
CA LEU A 74 13.55 15.03 -6.54
C LEU A 74 12.46 15.76 -5.76
N VAL A 75 11.48 15.00 -5.26
CA VAL A 75 10.33 15.52 -4.52
C VAL A 75 10.55 15.33 -3.02
N VAL A 76 10.82 14.09 -2.60
CA VAL A 76 11.07 13.75 -1.20
C VAL A 76 12.27 12.82 -1.08
N GLN A 77 13.11 13.06 -0.09
CA GLN A 77 14.18 12.15 0.29
C GLN A 77 13.95 11.65 1.72
N ILE A 78 13.98 10.34 1.90
CA ILE A 78 13.77 9.70 3.20
C ILE A 78 15.06 8.97 3.58
N PRO A 79 15.86 9.53 4.49
CA PRO A 79 17.14 8.93 4.89
C PRO A 79 16.96 7.56 5.52
N LYS A 80 17.92 6.67 5.30
CA LYS A 80 18.04 5.44 6.09
C LYS A 80 18.50 5.77 7.50
N ARG A 81 18.00 5.04 8.50
CA ARG A 81 18.46 5.15 9.90
C ARG A 81 19.89 4.61 10.07
N LEU A 82 20.23 3.56 9.31
CA LEU A 82 21.51 2.86 9.40
C LEU A 82 22.06 2.57 8.00
N GLY A 83 23.36 2.83 7.82
CA GLY A 83 24.07 2.68 6.55
C GLY A 83 23.71 3.81 5.58
N GLY A 84 24.72 4.54 5.08
CA GLY A 84 24.52 5.68 4.19
C GLY A 84 23.57 5.35 3.03
N GLY A 85 22.58 6.21 2.81
CA GLY A 85 21.60 6.07 1.74
C GLY A 85 20.23 6.64 2.11
N ALA A 86 19.37 6.78 1.11
CA ALA A 86 18.02 7.27 1.27
C ALA A 86 17.08 6.60 0.25
N ALA A 87 15.78 6.64 0.53
CA ALA A 87 14.76 6.45 -0.50
C ALA A 87 14.46 7.81 -1.13
N CYS A 88 14.61 7.90 -2.45
CA CYS A 88 14.43 9.13 -3.21
C CYS A 88 13.16 8.99 -4.04
N PHE A 89 12.14 9.78 -3.70
CA PHE A 89 10.91 9.91 -4.45
C PHE A 89 11.04 11.09 -5.38
N TYR A 90 10.95 10.82 -6.67
CA TYR A 90 10.95 11.81 -7.74
C TYR A 90 9.53 12.00 -8.26
N GLU A 91 9.38 12.89 -9.23
CA GLU A 91 8.08 13.20 -9.84
C GLU A 91 7.42 11.97 -10.48
N LYS A 92 8.18 11.14 -11.20
CA LYS A 92 7.63 10.02 -12.00
C LYS A 92 8.00 8.63 -11.49
N GLY A 93 8.81 8.53 -10.43
CA GLY A 93 9.28 7.26 -9.92
C GLY A 93 10.04 7.38 -8.61
N VAL A 94 10.37 6.23 -8.03
CA VAL A 94 11.13 6.14 -6.79
C VAL A 94 12.38 5.30 -6.97
N VAL A 95 13.45 5.70 -6.29
CA VAL A 95 14.72 4.98 -6.23
C VAL A 95 15.00 4.60 -4.78
N LEU A 96 15.21 3.32 -4.52
CA LEU A 96 15.56 2.78 -3.22
C LEU A 96 16.81 1.90 -3.34
N GLY A 97 17.97 2.46 -2.99
CA GLY A 97 19.24 1.80 -3.24
C GLY A 97 19.40 1.49 -4.73
N ALA A 98 19.57 0.20 -5.08
CA ALA A 98 19.67 -0.24 -6.48
C ALA A 98 18.31 -0.43 -7.18
N LYS A 99 17.18 -0.38 -6.45
CA LYS A 99 15.86 -0.60 -7.04
C LYS A 99 15.29 0.71 -7.57
N ARG A 100 14.77 0.68 -8.78
CA ARG A 100 14.08 1.79 -9.45
C ARG A 100 12.67 1.35 -9.78
N LEU A 101 11.68 2.18 -9.48
CA LEU A 101 10.27 1.87 -9.73
C LEU A 101 9.54 3.10 -10.28
N PRO A 102 9.18 3.11 -11.58
CA PRO A 102 8.32 4.15 -12.13
C PRO A 102 6.89 4.03 -11.59
N TYR A 103 6.23 5.16 -11.33
CA TYR A 103 4.87 5.17 -10.80
C TYR A 103 3.82 4.63 -11.77
N SER A 104 4.09 4.69 -13.08
CA SER A 104 3.25 4.06 -14.12
C SER A 104 3.15 2.54 -13.94
N GLN A 105 4.12 1.93 -13.27
CA GLN A 105 4.14 0.51 -12.93
C GLN A 105 3.60 0.21 -11.53
N LEU A 106 3.13 1.20 -10.76
CA LEU A 106 2.46 0.92 -9.50
C LEU A 106 1.09 0.29 -9.73
N LYS A 107 0.80 -0.74 -8.93
CA LYS A 107 -0.50 -1.41 -8.85
C LYS A 107 -1.28 -0.95 -7.62
N ASP A 108 -0.58 -0.77 -6.51
CA ASP A 108 -1.15 -0.39 -5.22
C ASP A 108 -0.09 0.25 -4.32
N VAL A 109 -0.54 1.08 -3.38
CA VAL A 109 0.28 1.65 -2.31
C VAL A 109 -0.46 1.47 -0.99
N VAL A 110 0.18 0.79 -0.04
CA VAL A 110 -0.40 0.52 1.28
C VAL A 110 0.47 1.17 2.34
N PHE A 111 -0.13 2.07 3.10
CA PHE A 111 0.49 2.67 4.26
C PHE A 111 -0.06 2.00 5.52
N LEU A 112 0.86 1.55 6.38
CA LEU A 112 0.59 1.12 7.74
C LEU A 112 1.26 2.13 8.65
N GLU A 113 0.45 2.79 9.47
CA GLU A 113 0.91 3.81 10.41
C GLU A 113 1.83 3.21 11.46
N ALA A 114 2.88 3.95 11.85
CA ALA A 114 3.68 3.57 13.01
C ALA A 114 2.94 4.02 14.28
N GLU A 115 2.72 3.09 15.22
CA GLU A 115 2.18 3.43 16.53
C GLU A 115 3.30 3.85 17.49
N ASP A 116 3.05 4.89 18.28
CA ASP A 116 4.02 5.43 19.24
C ASP A 116 4.00 4.55 20.51
N THR A 117 4.72 3.43 20.46
CA THR A 117 4.72 2.43 21.55
C THR A 117 5.90 2.61 22.50
N MET A 118 5.62 2.53 23.81
CA MET A 118 6.58 2.80 24.90
C MET A 118 7.74 1.78 25.01
N THR A 119 7.73 0.65 24.29
CA THR A 119 8.76 -0.39 24.43
C THR A 119 9.45 -0.74 23.11
N LEU A 120 10.77 -1.00 23.19
CA LEU A 120 11.60 -1.39 22.04
C LEU A 120 11.11 -2.65 21.31
N ARG A 121 10.41 -3.56 21.99
CA ARG A 121 9.89 -4.81 21.40
C ARG A 121 8.66 -4.55 20.55
N ASP A 122 7.83 -3.60 20.95
CA ASP A 122 6.62 -3.19 20.25
C ASP A 122 6.97 -2.23 19.10
N ALA A 123 7.95 -1.33 19.29
CA ALA A 123 8.49 -0.49 18.23
C ALA A 123 9.05 -1.26 17.01
N ILE A 124 9.46 -2.53 17.20
CA ILE A 124 9.90 -3.42 16.12
C ILE A 124 8.72 -4.09 15.40
N LYS A 125 7.64 -4.40 16.13
CA LYS A 125 6.44 -5.03 15.57
C LYS A 125 5.53 -4.03 14.88
N ASP A 126 5.41 -2.85 15.47
CA ASP A 126 4.53 -1.76 15.05
C ASP A 126 5.30 -0.67 14.28
N SER A 127 6.48 -1.03 13.75
CA SER A 127 7.22 -0.13 12.88
C SER A 127 6.39 0.07 11.62
N GLY A 128 5.82 1.27 11.46
CA GLY A 128 5.02 1.63 10.29
C GLY A 128 5.74 1.29 8.99
N ALA A 129 4.96 1.03 7.96
CA ALA A 129 5.49 0.64 6.66
C ALA A 129 4.69 1.23 5.51
N LEU A 130 5.41 1.79 4.53
CA LEU A 130 4.87 2.16 3.23
C LEU A 130 5.27 1.09 2.21
N TRP A 131 4.28 0.35 1.74
CA TRP A 131 4.41 -0.70 0.75
C TRP A 131 4.04 -0.19 -0.64
N LEU A 132 4.97 -0.32 -1.57
CA LEU A 132 4.80 -0.02 -2.98
C LEU A 132 4.69 -1.36 -3.73
N TYR A 133 3.50 -1.64 -4.26
CA TYR A 133 3.24 -2.86 -5.02
C TYR A 133 3.35 -2.56 -6.52
N PRO A 134 4.40 -3.05 -7.19
CA PRO A 134 4.47 -2.93 -8.63
C PRO A 134 3.50 -3.90 -9.32
N LYS A 135 3.13 -3.60 -10.56
CA LYS A 135 2.37 -4.50 -11.45
C LYS A 135 3.14 -5.78 -11.75
N LYS A 136 4.48 -5.71 -11.75
CA LYS A 136 5.40 -6.84 -11.97
C LYS A 136 6.55 -6.77 -10.97
N GLY A 137 6.97 -7.92 -10.45
CA GLY A 137 8.08 -8.02 -9.49
C GLY A 137 7.64 -7.97 -8.03
N SER A 138 8.63 -7.90 -7.13
CA SER A 138 8.40 -7.93 -5.68
C SER A 138 8.00 -6.57 -5.13
N ALA A 139 7.11 -6.57 -4.13
CA ALA A 139 6.77 -5.36 -3.38
C ALA A 139 8.02 -4.74 -2.74
N ILE A 140 8.05 -3.41 -2.71
CA ILE A 140 9.11 -2.64 -2.06
C ILE A 140 8.52 -2.00 -0.81
N ALA A 141 9.21 -2.12 0.33
CA ALA A 141 8.75 -1.56 1.59
C ALA A 141 9.75 -0.54 2.13
N LEU A 142 9.27 0.65 2.48
CA LEU A 142 9.95 1.54 3.40
C LEU A 142 9.42 1.20 4.80
N ARG A 143 10.29 0.73 5.69
CA ARG A 143 9.93 0.33 7.05
C ARG A 143 10.52 1.31 8.05
N GLY A 144 9.78 1.61 9.11
CA GLY A 144 10.18 2.48 10.21
C GLY A 144 11.51 2.11 10.86
N LEU A 145 11.85 0.82 10.88
CA LEU A 145 13.12 0.35 11.41
C LEU A 145 14.34 0.75 10.56
N ASN A 146 14.16 0.91 9.24
CA ASN A 146 15.26 1.13 8.31
C ASN A 146 15.34 2.57 7.83
N TYR A 147 14.25 3.33 7.89
CA TYR A 147 14.13 4.69 7.36
C TYR A 147 13.64 5.65 8.43
N GLN A 148 14.00 6.93 8.29
CA GLN A 148 13.36 8.00 9.07
C GLN A 148 11.91 8.11 8.63
N PHE A 149 11.04 7.45 9.38
CA PHE A 149 9.67 7.20 8.98
C PHE A 149 8.74 8.15 9.73
N ASP A 150 8.17 9.07 8.97
CA ASP A 150 7.20 10.05 9.43
C ASP A 150 5.83 9.69 8.83
N ASN A 151 4.83 9.50 9.68
CA ASN A 151 3.50 9.06 9.25
C ASN A 151 2.85 10.07 8.29
N ALA A 152 2.99 11.37 8.54
CA ALA A 152 2.40 12.41 7.71
C ALA A 152 3.06 12.46 6.33
N VAL A 153 4.38 12.29 6.25
CA VAL A 153 5.10 12.22 4.96
C VAL A 153 4.67 10.98 4.17
N MET A 154 4.57 9.82 4.81
CA MET A 154 4.20 8.57 4.14
C MET A 154 2.75 8.60 3.64
N GLU A 155 1.85 9.18 4.42
CA GLU A 155 0.47 9.41 4.03
C GLU A 155 0.37 10.42 2.86
N ALA A 156 1.13 11.52 2.92
CA ALA A 156 1.20 12.48 1.82
C ALA A 156 1.73 11.83 0.53
N ILE A 157 2.71 10.94 0.60
CA ILE A 157 3.20 10.18 -0.56
C ILE A 157 2.10 9.24 -1.10
N LYS A 158 1.42 8.46 -0.23
CA LYS A 158 0.30 7.59 -0.65
C LYS A 158 -0.77 8.39 -1.39
N ASN A 159 -1.16 9.53 -0.81
CA ASN A 159 -2.22 10.38 -1.32
C ASN A 159 -1.80 11.14 -2.60
N GLY A 160 -0.53 11.56 -2.68
CA GLY A 160 0.05 12.23 -3.84
C GLY A 160 0.15 11.31 -5.06
N LEU A 161 0.33 10.01 -4.85
CA LEU A 161 0.28 8.98 -5.90
C LEU A 161 -1.15 8.59 -6.32
N GLY A 162 -2.17 9.20 -5.72
CA GLY A 162 -3.58 8.93 -6.05
C GLY A 162 -4.20 7.71 -5.38
N PHE A 163 -3.50 7.03 -4.46
CA PHE A 163 -4.02 5.88 -3.71
C PHE A 163 -4.77 6.30 -2.43
N ARG A 164 -5.70 7.24 -2.60
CA ARG A 164 -6.53 7.82 -1.54
C ARG A 164 -7.71 6.88 -1.25
N ALA A 165 -7.54 5.95 -0.33
CA ALA A 165 -8.64 5.35 0.43
C ALA A 165 -8.14 4.88 1.80
#